data_AF-A0ABD5S627-F1
#
_entry.id   AF-A0ABD5S627-F1
#
_cell.length_a   1.000
_cell.length_b   1.000
_cell.length_c   1.000
_cell.angle_alpha   90.00
_cell.angle_beta   90.00
_cell.angle_gamma   90.00
#
_symmetry.space_group_name_H-M   'P 1'
#
loop_
_entity.id
_entity.type
_entity.pdbx_description
1 polymer ?
#
loop_
_entity_poly.entity_id
_entity_poly.type
_entity_poly.pdbx_seq_one_letter_code
_entity_poly.pdbx_strand_id
1 'polypeptide(L)' 'MSTIRVVAGVGTAPTEMASYDAALADAGIHNYNLVPVSSVVPGDATVAFVGTAPDLGPAGNRLTVVE' A
#
# COMPACT_ATOMS: atom_id res chain seq x y z
N MET A 1 -15.93 7.96 8.23
CA MET A 1 -14.57 8.41 8.57
C MET A 1 -13.60 7.60 7.72
N SER A 2 -12.86 8.26 6.84
CA SER A 2 -11.97 7.60 5.88
C SER A 2 -10.65 7.26 6.56
N THR A 3 -10.18 6.02 6.50
CA THR A 3 -8.90 5.62 7.11
C THR A 3 -7.80 5.51 6.06
N ILE A 4 -6.75 6.32 6.19
CA ILE A 4 -5.51 6.20 5.44
C ILE A 4 -4.53 5.39 6.29
N ARG A 5 -3.99 4.33 5.69
CA ARG A 5 -3.03 3.43 6.34
C ARG A 5 -1.64 3.71 5.79
N VAL A 6 -0.71 4.03 6.66
CA VAL A 6 0.70 4.14 6.32
C VAL A 6 1.36 2.80 6.60
N VAL A 7 1.87 2.19 5.54
CA VAL A 7 2.58 0.91 5.55
C VAL A 7 3.97 1.11 4.98
N ALA A 8 4.89 0.23 5.34
CA ALA A 8 6.23 0.22 4.80
C ALA A 8 6.68 -1.23 4.62
N GLY A 9 7.51 -1.46 3.61
CA GLY A 9 8.11 -2.76 3.36
C GLY A 9 9.42 -2.63 2.60
N VAL A 10 10.28 -3.63 2.75
CA VAL A 10 11.55 -3.70 2.02
C VAL A 10 11.68 -5.08 1.38
N GLY A 11 12.06 -5.10 0.11
CA GLY A 11 12.23 -6.32 -0.67
C GLY A 11 13.59 -6.36 -1.37
N THR A 12 14.20 -7.53 -1.46
CA THR A 12 15.39 -7.78 -2.29
C THR A 12 15.10 -8.98 -3.18
N ALA A 13 15.27 -8.81 -4.49
CA ALA A 13 15.05 -9.84 -5.48
C ALA A 13 15.98 -9.65 -6.70
N PRO A 14 16.03 -10.61 -7.63
CA PRO A 14 16.98 -10.58 -8.76
C PRO A 14 16.82 -9.41 -9.74
N THR A 15 15.68 -8.71 -9.72
CA THR A 15 15.42 -7.55 -10.57
C THR A 15 14.84 -6.41 -9.74
N GLU A 16 14.90 -5.19 -10.27
CA GLU A 16 14.25 -4.01 -9.68
C GLU A 16 12.75 -4.26 -9.49
N MET A 17 12.07 -4.74 -10.54
CA MET A 17 10.63 -5.00 -10.49
C MET A 17 10.25 -6.10 -9.48
N ALA A 18 11.05 -7.16 -9.38
CA ALA A 18 10.82 -8.19 -8.38
C ALA A 18 11.13 -7.70 -6.96
N SER A 19 12.08 -6.77 -6.79
CA SER A 19 12.40 -6.18 -5.48
C SER A 19 11.28 -5.24 -5.03
N TYR A 20 10.70 -4.49 -5.97
CA TYR A 20 9.51 -3.68 -5.74
C TYR A 20 8.32 -4.56 -5.35
N ASP A 21 8.02 -5.64 -6.08
CA ASP A 21 6.97 -6.60 -5.73
C ASP A 21 7.19 -7.22 -4.33
N ALA A 22 8.42 -7.62 -4.01
CA ALA A 22 8.77 -8.12 -2.68
C ALA A 22 8.57 -7.07 -1.57
N ALA A 23 8.86 -5.79 -1.84
CA ALA A 23 8.59 -4.71 -0.90
C ALA A 23 7.09 -4.48 -0.70
N LEU A 24 6.28 -4.56 -1.77
CA LEU A 24 4.82 -4.52 -1.67
C LEU A 24 4.27 -5.74 -0.91
N ALA A 25 4.94 -6.89 -1.00
CA ALA A 25 4.56 -8.09 -0.28
C ALA A 25 4.82 -7.95 1.23
N ASP A 26 6.00 -7.44 1.60
CA ASP A 26 6.37 -7.11 2.97
C ASP A 26 5.43 -6.04 3.59
N ALA A 27 5.01 -5.06 2.79
CA ALA A 27 4.01 -4.05 3.17
C ALA A 27 2.56 -4.60 3.20
N GLY A 28 2.31 -5.82 2.74
CA GLY A 28 1.00 -6.47 2.75
C GLY A 28 0.04 -6.04 1.63
N ILE A 29 0.52 -5.35 0.59
CA ILE A 29 -0.33 -4.75 -0.46
C ILE A 29 -0.10 -5.31 -1.88
N HIS A 30 0.84 -6.24 -2.06
CA HIS A 30 1.17 -6.87 -3.35
C HIS A 30 -0.01 -7.46 -4.15
N ASN A 31 -1.09 -7.88 -3.47
CA ASN A 31 -2.25 -8.49 -4.13
C ASN A 31 -3.32 -7.47 -4.58
N TYR A 32 -3.06 -6.16 -4.47
CA TYR A 32 -3.99 -5.12 -4.87
C TYR A 32 -3.50 -4.34 -6.10
N ASN A 33 -4.43 -3.82 -6.88
CA ASN A 33 -4.13 -2.97 -8.01
C ASN A 33 -3.92 -1.53 -7.53
N LEU A 34 -2.65 -1.13 -7.42
CA LEU A 34 -2.25 0.20 -6.95
C LEU A 34 -2.59 1.27 -7.99
N VAL A 35 -3.32 2.29 -7.56
CA VAL A 35 -3.64 3.48 -8.36
C VAL A 35 -3.04 4.70 -7.67
N PRO A 36 -1.94 5.26 -8.19
CA PRO A 36 -1.31 6.41 -7.60
C PRO A 36 -2.23 7.64 -7.72
N VAL A 37 -2.32 8.41 -6.64
CA VAL A 37 -3.07 9.67 -6.58
C VAL A 37 -2.17 10.82 -6.13
N SER A 38 -2.65 12.07 -6.27
CA SER A 38 -1.96 13.22 -5.70
C SER A 38 -1.97 13.18 -4.17
N SER A 39 -0.90 13.66 -3.55
CA SER A 39 -0.67 13.62 -2.08
C SER A 39 -1.57 14.60 -1.30
N VAL A 40 -2.89 14.40 -1.36
CA VAL A 40 -3.89 15.20 -0.64
C VAL A 40 -4.60 14.33 0.39
N VAL A 41 -4.53 14.73 1.66
CA VAL A 41 -5.26 14.09 2.77
C VAL A 41 -6.61 14.79 2.97
N PRO A 42 -7.76 14.08 2.88
CA PRO A 42 -9.07 14.67 3.17
C PRO A 42 -9.18 15.16 4.62
N GLY A 43 -9.90 16.27 4.85
CA GLY A 43 -9.94 16.93 6.16
C GLY A 43 -10.56 16.11 7.30
N ASP A 44 -11.36 15.09 6.98
CA ASP A 44 -11.99 14.17 7.95
C ASP A 44 -11.31 12.78 7.99
N ALA A 45 -10.18 12.61 7.29
CA ALA A 45 -9.46 11.35 7.25
C ALA A 45 -8.64 11.12 8.52
N THR A 46 -8.59 9.87 8.97
CA THR A 46 -7.67 9.42 10.02
C THR A 46 -6.46 8.75 9.37
N VAL A 47 -5.26 9.23 9.70
CA VAL A 47 -3.99 8.63 9.25
C VAL A 47 -3.43 7.77 10.37
N ALA A 48 -3.13 6.50 10.09
CA ALA A 48 -2.56 5.58 11.06
C ALA A 48 -1.38 4.81 10.45
N PHE A 49 -0.26 4.79 11.17
CA PHE A 49 0.87 3.90 10.88
C PHE A 49 0.52 2.50 11.38
N VAL A 50 0.48 1.53 10.47
CA VAL A 50 0.08 0.14 10.79
C VAL A 50 1.18 -0.87 10.50
N GLY A 51 2.31 -0.44 9.93
CA GLY A 51 3.42 -1.31 9.55
C GLY A 51 3.09 -2.09 8.28
N THR A 52 2.26 -3.13 8.42
CA THR A 52 1.78 -3.98 7.33
C THR A 52 0.28 -3.79 7.13
N ALA A 53 -0.18 -3.77 5.88
CA ALA A 53 -1.61 -3.65 5.59
C ALA A 53 -2.38 -4.88 6.12
N PRO A 54 -3.55 -4.68 6.76
CA PRO A 54 -4.47 -5.79 7.02
C PRO A 54 -5.12 -6.25 5.72
N ASP A 55 -5.98 -7.29 5.78
CA ASP A 55 -6.85 -7.63 4.66
C ASP A 55 -7.79 -6.44 4.33
N LEU A 56 -7.63 -5.89 3.12
CA LEU A 56 -8.43 -4.77 2.59
C LEU A 56 -9.53 -5.25 1.61
N GLY A 57 -9.75 -6.56 1.53
CA GLY A 57 -10.71 -7.21 0.67
C GLY A 57 -10.07 -8.10 -0.41
N PRO A 58 -10.88 -8.57 -1.39
CA PRO A 58 -10.42 -9.46 -2.43
C PRO A 58 -9.16 -9.00 -3.18
N ALA A 59 -8.30 -9.96 -3.51
CA ALA A 59 -7.17 -9.73 -4.41
C ALA A 59 -7.62 -9.18 -5.76
N GLY A 60 -6.83 -8.29 -6.35
CA GLY A 60 -7.14 -7.57 -7.58
C GLY A 60 -8.06 -6.36 -7.39
N ASN A 61 -8.54 -6.08 -6.19
CA ASN A 61 -9.26 -4.83 -5.93
C ASN A 61 -8.35 -3.62 -6.10
N ARG A 62 -8.95 -2.51 -6.53
CA ARG A 62 -8.28 -1.22 -6.67
C ARG A 62 -7.92 -0.65 -5.30
N LEU A 63 -6.67 -0.24 -5.10
CA LEU A 63 -6.19 0.45 -3.91
C LEU A 63 -5.56 1.79 -4.32
N THR A 64 -6.12 2.91 -3.85
CA THR A 64 -5.55 4.24 -4.11
C THR A 64 -4.39 4.49 -3.15
N VAL A 65 -3.22 4.84 -3.69
CA VAL A 65 -1.99 4.99 -2.91
C VAL A 65 -1.21 6.25 -3.26
N VAL A 66 -0.28 6.60 -2.38
CA VAL A 66 0.80 7.56 -2.61
C VAL A 66 2.08 6.83 -2.22
N GLU A 67 3.09 6.83 -3.09
CA GLU A 67 4.39 6.18 -2.90
C GLU A 67 5.54 7.18 -3.09
#